data_AF-A0A4Y1ZEJ3-F1
#
_entry.id   AF-A0A4Y1ZEJ3-F1
#
_cell.length_a   1.000
_cell.length_b   1.000
_cell.length_c   1.000
_cell.angle_alpha   90.00
_cell.angle_beta   90.00
_cell.angle_gamma   90.00
#
_symmetry.space_group_name_H-M   'P 1'
#
loop_
_entity.id
_entity.type
_entity.pdbx_description
1 polymer ?
#
loop_
_entity_poly.entity_id
_entity_poly.type
_entity_poly.pdbx_seq_one_letter_code
_entity_poly.pdbx_strand_id
1 'polypeptide(L)'
;MPTHTAETKILYALDLGNACRLIDDRFLEQEGIAEQMLMESAAFNLNALPVKMKKDVVRNNAFYFINTNDGYDASRILNRKLIEKMRSKAHGDLTVAVPHQDVLIFGDIVNPEGYDILAQMTMKFYTSGTIPITMMPFIFNEQGELEPIFIMANKRPKPGKTKKQ
;
A
#
# COMPACT_ATOMS: atom_id res chain seq x y z
N MET A 1 6.79 0.06 18.67
CA MET A 1 6.62 0.24 17.21
C MET A 1 5.57 -0.74 16.67
N PRO A 2 4.52 -0.26 15.98
CA PRO A 2 3.41 -1.11 15.54
C PRO A 2 3.78 -2.03 14.37
N THR A 3 3.22 -3.23 14.39
CA THR A 3 3.21 -4.16 13.25
C THR A 3 2.21 -3.66 12.19
N HIS A 4 2.57 -3.69 10.91
CA HIS A 4 1.67 -3.32 9.81
C HIS A 4 0.96 -4.54 9.22
N THR A 5 1.72 -5.47 8.67
CA THR A 5 1.22 -6.78 8.22
C THR A 5 2.27 -7.86 8.57
N ALA A 6 1.96 -9.13 8.33
CA ALA A 6 2.96 -10.20 8.41
C ALA A 6 4.14 -9.98 7.43
N GLU A 7 3.91 -9.25 6.34
CA GLU A 7 4.86 -9.08 5.22
C GLU A 7 5.68 -7.80 5.30
N THR A 8 5.24 -6.81 6.07
CA THR A 8 5.83 -5.47 6.05
C THR A 8 6.04 -4.93 7.45
N LYS A 9 7.16 -4.23 7.62
CA LYS A 9 7.47 -3.48 8.84
C LYS A 9 7.46 -1.99 8.54
N ILE A 10 6.97 -1.21 9.49
CA ILE A 10 7.04 0.26 9.44
C ILE A 10 8.34 0.67 10.10
N LEU A 11 9.13 1.47 9.38
CA LEU A 11 10.32 2.13 9.90
C LEU A 11 10.10 3.64 9.80
N TYR A 12 10.56 4.37 10.80
CA TYR A 12 10.51 5.83 10.81
C TYR A 12 11.90 6.38 10.52
N ALA A 13 11.94 7.46 9.76
CA ALA A 13 13.17 8.16 9.43
C ALA A 13 12.95 9.67 9.51
N LEU A 14 13.97 10.37 9.98
CA LEU A 14 14.10 11.80 9.82
C LEU A 14 14.76 12.06 8.46
N ASP A 15 14.01 12.70 7.57
CA ASP A 15 14.52 13.18 6.29
C ASP A 15 15.25 14.53 6.50
N LEU A 16 16.52 14.57 6.11
CA LEU A 16 17.41 15.75 6.19
C LEU A 16 17.69 16.32 4.79
N GLY A 17 16.96 15.90 3.77
CA GLY A 17 17.07 16.34 2.38
C GLY A 17 18.15 15.61 1.60
N ASN A 18 19.40 15.64 2.07
CA ASN A 18 20.52 14.92 1.43
C ASN A 18 20.86 13.59 2.11
N ALA A 19 20.20 13.28 3.22
CA ALA A 19 20.39 12.06 3.99
C ALA A 19 19.11 11.72 4.76
N CYS A 20 18.96 10.45 5.12
CA CYS A 20 17.93 9.98 6.04
C CYS A 20 18.59 9.35 7.26
N ARG A 21 18.05 9.64 8.44
CA ARG A 21 18.41 8.98 9.70
C ARG A 21 17.23 8.12 10.17
N LEU A 22 17.44 6.81 10.30
CA LEU A 22 16.45 5.94 10.94
C LEU A 22 16.26 6.33 12.41
N ILE A 23 15.01 6.35 12.85
CA ILE A 23 14.63 6.66 14.22
C ILE A 23 14.41 5.34 14.96
N ASP A 24 15.25 5.09 15.96
CA ASP A 24 15.14 3.97 16.89
C ASP A 24 14.72 4.46 18.28
N ASP A 25 14.43 3.52 19.18
CA ASP A 25 13.99 3.82 20.54
C ASP A 25 15.03 4.65 21.32
N ARG A 26 16.33 4.42 21.06
CA ARG A 26 17.43 5.17 21.69
C ARG A 26 17.42 6.64 21.27
N PHE A 27 17.16 6.92 19.99
CA PHE A 27 17.03 8.29 19.51
C PHE A 27 15.85 9.01 20.18
N LEU A 28 14.71 8.33 20.32
CA LEU A 28 13.54 8.89 21.00
C LEU A 28 13.81 9.21 22.46
N GLU A 29 14.47 8.30 23.18
CA GLU A 29 14.88 8.52 24.58
C GLU A 29 15.84 9.71 24.73
N GLN A 30 16.83 9.82 23.84
CA GLN A 30 17.81 10.91 23.86
C GLN A 30 17.17 12.29 23.63
N GLU A 31 16.22 12.37 22.70
CA GLU A 31 15.54 13.61 22.35
C GLU A 31 14.30 13.89 23.22
N GLY A 32 13.94 12.98 24.12
CA GLY A 32 12.75 13.10 24.97
C GLY A 32 11.43 13.07 24.19
N ILE A 33 11.41 12.41 23.02
CA ILE A 33 10.25 12.36 22.14
C ILE A 33 9.43 11.11 22.47
N ALA A 34 8.14 11.30 22.78
CA ALA A 34 7.22 10.18 22.97
C ALA A 34 6.96 9.45 21.65
N GLU A 35 6.94 8.12 21.66
CA GLU A 35 6.66 7.28 20.47
C GLU A 35 5.35 7.69 19.77
N GLN A 36 4.30 7.96 20.56
CA GLN A 36 3.01 8.42 20.04
C GLN A 36 3.13 9.72 19.24
N MET A 37 3.97 10.67 19.71
CA MET A 37 4.19 11.94 19.03
C MET A 37 4.94 11.75 17.70
N LEU A 38 5.91 10.83 17.65
CA LEU A 38 6.57 10.44 16.40
C LEU A 38 5.55 9.90 15.39
N MET A 39 4.69 8.97 15.83
CA MET A 39 3.69 8.33 14.98
C MET A 39 2.69 9.34 14.42
N GLU A 40 2.20 10.26 15.24
CA GLU A 40 1.28 11.33 14.82
C GLU A 40 1.93 12.29 13.83
N SER A 41 3.18 12.69 14.09
CA SER A 41 3.94 13.57 13.21
C SER A 41 4.20 12.92 11.85
N ALA A 42 4.61 11.65 11.85
CA ALA A 42 4.83 10.89 10.62
C ALA A 42 3.54 10.71 9.81
N ALA A 43 2.42 10.40 10.47
CA ALA A 43 1.12 10.31 9.83
C ALA A 43 0.67 11.66 9.25
N PHE A 44 0.89 12.76 9.96
CA PHE A 44 0.59 14.11 9.47
C PHE A 44 1.41 14.44 8.20
N ASN A 45 2.72 14.19 8.23
CA ASN A 45 3.61 14.42 7.09
C ASN A 45 3.16 13.61 5.86
N LEU A 46 2.93 12.30 6.05
CA LEU A 46 2.49 11.41 4.97
C LEU A 46 1.14 11.86 4.38
N ASN A 47 0.21 12.29 5.22
CA ASN A 47 -1.12 12.73 4.79
C ASN A 47 -1.09 14.06 4.00
N ALA A 48 -0.07 14.89 4.20
CA ALA A 48 0.12 16.15 3.48
C ALA A 48 0.72 15.95 2.07
N LEU A 49 1.32 14.79 1.80
CA LEU A 49 1.96 14.53 0.51
C LEU A 49 0.92 14.50 -0.64
N PRO A 50 1.24 15.07 -1.81
CA PRO A 50 0.35 15.05 -2.95
C PRO A 50 0.13 13.61 -3.43
N VAL A 51 -1.10 13.32 -3.86
CA VAL A 51 -1.46 12.02 -4.44
C VAL A 51 -1.84 12.22 -5.90
N LYS A 52 -0.95 11.79 -6.80
CA LYS A 52 -1.21 11.76 -8.24
C LYS A 52 -1.30 10.31 -8.70
N MET A 53 -2.44 9.95 -9.28
CA MET A 53 -2.71 8.60 -9.74
C MET A 53 -2.84 8.54 -11.26
N LYS A 54 -2.17 7.58 -11.90
CA LYS A 54 -2.49 7.17 -13.27
C LYS A 54 -3.49 6.02 -13.20
N LYS A 55 -4.57 6.09 -13.99
CA LYS A 55 -5.55 5.00 -14.10
C LYS A 55 -5.37 4.26 -15.42
N ASP A 56 -5.26 2.94 -15.37
CA ASP A 56 -5.38 2.05 -16.52
C ASP A 56 -6.54 1.06 -16.29
N VAL A 57 -7.21 0.63 -17.37
CA VAL A 57 -8.31 -0.33 -17.31
C VAL A 57 -7.99 -1.51 -18.21
N VAL A 58 -8.02 -2.73 -17.65
CA VAL A 58 -7.69 -3.96 -18.37
C VAL A 58 -8.71 -5.03 -18.02
N ARG A 59 -9.37 -5.59 -19.05
CA ARG A 59 -10.44 -6.58 -18.89
C ARG A 59 -11.50 -6.15 -17.86
N ASN A 60 -11.91 -4.89 -17.92
CA ASN A 60 -12.88 -4.25 -17.01
C ASN A 60 -12.42 -4.03 -15.56
N ASN A 61 -11.21 -4.42 -15.18
CA ASN A 61 -10.63 -4.08 -13.87
C ASN A 61 -9.87 -2.75 -13.98
N ALA A 62 -9.99 -1.89 -12.98
CA ALA A 62 -9.26 -0.62 -12.94
C ALA A 62 -8.05 -0.72 -12.03
N PHE A 63 -6.91 -0.24 -12.49
CA PHE A 63 -5.66 -0.17 -11.74
C PHE A 63 -5.22 1.28 -11.64
N TYR A 64 -4.92 1.74 -10.44
CA TYR A 64 -4.47 3.10 -10.15
C TYR A 64 -3.03 3.04 -9.61
N PHE A 65 -2.13 3.75 -10.27
CA PHE A 65 -0.71 3.76 -9.95
C PHE A 65 -0.30 5.09 -9.35
N ILE A 66 0.38 5.01 -8.21
CA ILE A 66 1.09 6.11 -7.58
C ILE A 66 2.58 5.78 -7.71
N ASN A 67 3.28 6.62 -8.46
CA ASN A 67 4.71 6.58 -8.72
C ASN A 67 5.15 8.04 -8.95
N THR A 68 5.14 8.84 -7.89
CA THR A 68 5.66 10.22 -7.97
C THR A 68 7.19 10.23 -7.94
N ASN A 69 7.81 9.12 -7.51
CA ASN A 69 9.24 8.97 -7.27
C ASN A 69 9.76 10.00 -6.26
N ASP A 70 8.94 10.30 -5.24
CA ASP A 70 9.31 11.14 -4.11
C ASP A 70 9.89 10.34 -2.93
N GLY A 71 10.10 9.03 -3.09
CA GLY A 71 10.62 8.14 -2.05
C GLY A 71 9.58 7.68 -1.03
N TYR A 72 8.34 8.17 -1.09
CA TYR A 72 7.25 7.88 -0.14
C TYR A 72 6.03 7.23 -0.80
N ASP A 73 6.10 6.80 -2.07
CA ASP A 73 4.95 6.26 -2.80
C ASP A 73 4.37 5.03 -2.09
N ALA A 74 5.20 4.04 -1.75
CA ALA A 74 4.76 2.86 -1.00
C ALA A 74 4.26 3.21 0.40
N SER A 75 4.89 4.19 1.07
CA SER A 75 4.49 4.63 2.41
C SER A 75 3.05 5.11 2.48
N ARG A 76 2.48 5.60 1.37
CA ARG A 76 1.06 6.02 1.29
C ARG A 76 0.08 4.87 1.54
N ILE A 77 0.52 3.61 1.59
CA ILE A 77 -0.29 2.50 2.12
C ILE A 77 -0.73 2.73 3.58
N LEU A 78 0.01 3.54 4.35
CA LEU A 78 -0.35 3.90 5.73
C LEU A 78 -1.39 5.03 5.80
N ASN A 79 -1.71 5.68 4.68
CA ASN A 79 -2.72 6.71 4.62
C ASN A 79 -4.13 6.08 4.57
N ARG A 80 -4.70 5.83 5.75
CA ARG A 80 -6.02 5.20 5.88
C ARG A 80 -7.13 5.96 5.15
N LYS A 81 -7.10 7.30 5.19
CA LYS A 81 -8.08 8.14 4.47
C LYS A 81 -8.00 7.94 2.96
N LEU A 82 -6.79 7.75 2.42
CA LEU A 82 -6.60 7.44 0.99
C LEU A 82 -7.19 6.08 0.65
N ILE A 83 -6.92 5.04 1.45
CA ILE A 83 -7.46 3.69 1.20
C ILE A 83 -8.99 3.69 1.27
N GLU A 84 -9.58 4.30 2.29
CA GLU A 84 -11.04 4.42 2.45
C GLU A 84 -11.68 5.19 1.28
N LYS A 85 -11.03 6.26 0.82
CA LYS A 85 -11.42 7.00 -0.38
C LYS A 85 -11.36 6.15 -1.65
N MET A 86 -10.41 5.22 -1.77
CA MET A 86 -10.35 4.29 -2.90
C MET A 86 -11.42 3.20 -2.78
N ARG A 87 -11.66 2.67 -1.57
CA ARG A 87 -12.70 1.65 -1.30
C ARG A 87 -14.09 2.15 -1.62
N SER A 88 -14.42 3.39 -1.23
CA SER A 88 -15.71 4.03 -1.53
C SER A 88 -15.99 4.22 -3.02
N LYS A 89 -14.96 4.16 -3.88
CA LYS A 89 -15.08 4.27 -5.34
C LYS A 89 -14.99 2.93 -6.06
N ALA A 90 -14.58 1.87 -5.37
CA ALA A 90 -14.38 0.55 -5.94
C ALA A 90 -15.72 -0.17 -6.14
N HIS A 91 -15.90 -0.80 -7.29
CA HIS A 91 -17.09 -1.58 -7.62
C HIS A 91 -16.95 -3.04 -7.17
N GLY A 92 -15.73 -3.58 -7.21
CA GLY A 92 -15.40 -4.94 -6.79
C GLY A 92 -14.52 -4.94 -5.53
N ASP A 93 -13.55 -5.85 -5.52
CA ASP A 93 -12.60 -5.96 -4.42
C ASP A 93 -11.54 -4.87 -4.56
N LEU A 94 -11.34 -4.08 -3.49
CA LEU A 94 -10.22 -3.14 -3.45
C LEU A 94 -8.97 -3.93 -3.05
N THR A 95 -8.01 -3.97 -3.98
CA THR A 95 -6.68 -4.52 -3.74
C THR A 95 -5.65 -3.39 -3.63
N VAL A 96 -4.59 -3.63 -2.88
CA VAL A 96 -3.48 -2.71 -2.68
C VAL A 96 -2.17 -3.46 -2.83
N ALA A 97 -1.20 -2.94 -3.57
CA ALA A 97 0.13 -3.56 -3.68
C ALA A 97 1.24 -2.53 -3.57
N VAL A 98 2.30 -2.91 -2.87
CA VAL A 98 3.54 -2.14 -2.71
C VAL A 98 4.74 -3.00 -3.13
N PRO A 99 4.92 -3.27 -4.43
CA PRO A 99 6.01 -4.12 -4.91
C PRO A 99 7.40 -3.52 -4.70
N HIS A 100 7.47 -2.19 -4.65
CA HIS A 100 8.71 -1.41 -4.64
C HIS A 100 8.49 -0.11 -3.86
N GLN A 101 9.55 0.50 -3.32
CA GLN A 101 9.48 1.76 -2.56
C GLN A 101 8.71 2.88 -3.30
N ASP A 102 8.95 3.04 -4.60
CA ASP A 102 8.33 4.10 -5.41
C ASP A 102 7.04 3.67 -6.13
N VAL A 103 6.40 2.58 -5.69
CA VAL A 103 5.19 2.08 -6.37
C VAL A 103 4.13 1.68 -5.37
N LEU A 104 2.97 2.35 -5.45
CA LEU A 104 1.73 1.94 -4.82
C LEU A 104 0.65 1.73 -5.89
N ILE A 105 0.04 0.56 -5.88
CA ILE A 105 -1.01 0.16 -6.83
C ILE A 105 -2.30 -0.07 -6.06
N PHE A 106 -3.39 0.56 -6.49
CA PHE A 106 -4.74 0.17 -6.11
C PHE A 106 -5.42 -0.56 -7.26
N GLY A 107 -6.08 -1.68 -7.01
CA GLY A 107 -6.90 -2.39 -8.00
C GLY A 107 -8.36 -2.45 -7.58
N ASP A 108 -9.27 -2.06 -8.46
CA ASP A 108 -10.71 -2.34 -8.38
C ASP A 108 -10.99 -3.59 -9.21
N ILE A 109 -11.04 -4.75 -8.53
CA ILE A 109 -11.07 -6.07 -9.15
C ILE A 109 -12.50 -6.59 -9.19
N VAL A 110 -13.06 -6.68 -10.40
CA VAL A 110 -14.46 -7.06 -10.65
C VAL A 110 -14.61 -8.46 -11.24
N ASN A 111 -13.50 -9.08 -11.65
CA ASN A 111 -13.47 -10.45 -12.17
C ASN A 111 -12.18 -11.20 -11.77
N PRO A 112 -12.19 -12.55 -11.83
CA PRO A 112 -11.02 -13.35 -11.47
C PRO A 112 -9.75 -13.02 -12.27
N GLU A 113 -9.87 -12.65 -13.54
CA GLU A 113 -8.73 -12.29 -14.38
C GLU A 113 -7.98 -11.04 -13.87
N GLY A 114 -8.67 -10.15 -13.15
CA GLY A 114 -8.05 -8.98 -12.55
C GLY A 114 -7.01 -9.33 -11.50
N TYR A 115 -7.21 -10.43 -10.76
CA TYR A 115 -6.22 -10.95 -9.82
C TYR A 115 -4.97 -11.44 -10.54
N ASP A 116 -5.11 -12.16 -11.65
CA ASP A 116 -3.95 -12.64 -12.43
C ASP A 116 -3.14 -11.47 -13.01
N ILE A 117 -3.83 -10.42 -13.49
CA ILE A 117 -3.20 -9.19 -13.98
C ILE A 117 -2.45 -8.48 -12.84
N LEU A 118 -3.08 -8.34 -11.67
CA LEU A 118 -2.46 -7.74 -10.49
C LEU A 118 -1.19 -8.50 -10.08
N ALA A 119 -1.25 -9.83 -10.00
CA ALA A 119 -0.12 -10.67 -9.61
C ALA A 119 1.07 -10.47 -10.57
N GLN A 120 0.83 -10.53 -11.88
CA GLN A 120 1.86 -10.34 -12.90
C GLN A 120 2.47 -8.93 -12.84
N MET A 121 1.62 -7.93 -12.64
CA MET A 121 2.04 -6.53 -12.54
C MET A 121 2.90 -6.28 -11.29
N THR A 122 2.45 -6.76 -10.13
CA THR A 122 3.20 -6.67 -8.86
C THR A 122 4.55 -7.38 -8.99
N MET A 123 4.58 -8.60 -9.57
CA MET A 123 5.83 -9.35 -9.77
C MET A 123 6.80 -8.62 -10.72
N LYS A 124 6.28 -8.00 -11.78
CA LYS A 124 7.10 -7.21 -12.70
C LYS A 124 7.77 -6.03 -11.98
N PHE A 125 7.01 -5.26 -11.22
CA PHE A 125 7.58 -4.14 -10.46
C PHE A 125 8.58 -4.62 -9.40
N TYR A 126 8.25 -5.69 -8.67
CA TYR A 126 9.10 -6.28 -7.65
C TYR A 126 10.46 -6.72 -8.21
N THR A 127 10.48 -7.36 -9.38
CA THR A 127 11.72 -7.86 -10.01
C THR A 127 12.54 -6.78 -10.73
N SER A 128 11.91 -5.68 -11.15
CA SER A 128 12.57 -4.60 -11.88
C SER A 128 13.06 -3.44 -11.00
N GLY A 129 12.58 -3.35 -9.77
CA GLY A 129 12.87 -2.25 -8.86
C GLY A 129 14.18 -2.42 -8.09
N THR A 130 14.80 -1.30 -7.69
CA THR A 130 16.05 -1.27 -6.92
C THR A 130 15.85 -1.58 -5.45
N ILE A 131 14.67 -1.27 -4.90
CA ILE A 131 14.31 -1.43 -3.48
C ILE A 131 12.95 -2.16 -3.40
N PRO A 132 12.92 -3.48 -3.63
CA PRO A 132 11.70 -4.27 -3.56
C PRO A 132 11.17 -4.36 -2.12
N ILE A 133 9.84 -4.40 -1.96
CA ILE A 133 9.19 -4.55 -0.65
C ILE A 133 8.52 -5.92 -0.53
N THR A 134 7.43 -6.16 -1.27
CA THR A 134 6.73 -7.46 -1.24
C THR A 134 6.11 -7.82 -2.57
N MET A 135 6.13 -9.10 -2.93
CA MET A 135 5.43 -9.61 -4.11
C MET A 135 3.95 -9.87 -3.87
N MET A 136 3.49 -9.83 -2.61
CA MET A 136 2.11 -10.13 -2.26
C MET A 136 1.26 -8.86 -2.26
N PRO A 137 0.21 -8.81 -3.09
CA PRO A 137 -0.84 -7.81 -2.93
C PRO A 137 -1.63 -8.08 -1.66
N PHE A 138 -2.39 -7.08 -1.25
CA PHE A 138 -3.33 -7.11 -0.16
C PHE A 138 -4.75 -6.89 -0.70
N ILE A 139 -5.75 -7.48 -0.04
CA ILE A 139 -7.14 -7.09 -0.17
C ILE A 139 -7.52 -6.23 1.03
N PHE A 140 -8.24 -5.13 0.79
CA PHE A 140 -8.82 -4.32 1.85
C PHE A 140 -10.17 -4.93 2.26
N ASN A 141 -10.22 -5.55 3.43
CA ASN A 141 -11.37 -6.31 3.90
C ASN A 141 -12.44 -5.40 4.54
N GLU A 142 -13.59 -5.99 4.90
CA GLU A 142 -14.72 -5.27 5.52
C GLU A 142 -14.40 -4.75 6.93
N GLN A 143 -13.39 -5.32 7.59
CA GLN A 143 -12.86 -4.89 8.89
C GLN A 143 -11.95 -3.66 8.77
N GLY A 144 -11.63 -3.24 7.55
CA GLY A 144 -10.74 -2.11 7.27
C GLY A 144 -9.25 -2.45 7.43
N GLU A 145 -8.89 -3.72 7.23
CA GLU A 145 -7.53 -4.25 7.33
C GLU A 145 -7.01 -4.67 5.95
N LEU A 146 -5.68 -4.71 5.82
CA LEU A 146 -4.99 -5.19 4.63
C LEU A 146 -4.58 -6.65 4.82
N GLU A 147 -5.35 -7.56 4.24
CA GLU A 147 -5.07 -9.00 4.28
C GLU A 147 -4.20 -9.40 3.08
N PRO A 148 -3.03 -10.03 3.28
CA PRO A 148 -2.21 -10.49 2.17
C PRO A 148 -2.94 -11.58 1.39
N ILE A 149 -2.93 -11.47 0.05
CA ILE A 149 -3.56 -12.46 -0.82
C ILE A 149 -2.51 -13.19 -1.66
N PHE A 150 -2.59 -14.51 -1.65
CA PHE A 150 -1.77 -15.35 -2.50
C PHE A 150 -2.57 -15.76 -3.74
N ILE A 151 -2.15 -15.25 -4.90
CA ILE A 151 -2.84 -15.48 -6.17
C ILE A 151 -2.19 -16.71 -6.83
N MET A 152 -2.69 -17.91 -6.49
CA MET A 152 -2.28 -19.14 -7.16
C MET A 152 -3.12 -19.34 -8.43
N ALA A 153 -2.48 -19.72 -9.55
CA ALA A 153 -3.14 -19.97 -10.83
C ALA A 153 -4.37 -20.91 -10.78
N ASN A 154 -4.45 -21.79 -9.75
CA ASN A 154 -5.49 -22.81 -9.58
C ASN A 154 -6.44 -22.62 -8.38
N LYS A 155 -6.25 -21.59 -7.52
CA LYS A 155 -7.16 -21.27 -6.40
C LYS A 155 -7.42 -19.77 -6.37
N ARG A 156 -8.53 -19.36 -6.98
CA ARG A 156 -8.89 -17.95 -7.19
C ARG A 156 -9.86 -17.47 -6.12
N PRO A 157 -9.64 -16.30 -5.51
CA PRO A 157 -10.70 -15.59 -4.79
C PRO A 157 -11.86 -15.34 -5.77
N LYS A 158 -13.09 -15.63 -5.35
CA LYS A 158 -14.27 -15.21 -6.12
C LYS A 158 -14.59 -13.77 -5.70
N PRO A 159 -14.67 -12.82 -6.65
CA PRO A 159 -15.01 -11.44 -6.32
C PRO A 159 -16.31 -11.36 -5.53
N GLY A 160 -16.31 -10.55 -4.46
CA GLY A 160 -17.44 -10.44 -3.53
C GLY A 160 -18.72 -9.97 -4.23
N LYS A 161 -19.77 -10.82 -4.22
CA LYS A 161 -21.13 -10.40 -4.56
C LYS A 161 -21.65 -9.51 -3.44
N THR A 162 -22.06 -8.29 -3.77
CA THR A 162 -22.96 -7.49 -2.94
C THR A 162 -24.18 -8.35 -2.61
N LYS A 163 -24.35 -8.76 -1.35
CA LYS A 163 -25.62 -9.31 -0.89
C LYS A 163 -26.64 -8.17 -1.03
N LYS A 164 -27.49 -8.26 -2.06
CA LYS A 164 -28.75 -7.50 -2.07
C LYS A 164 -29.54 -7.90 -0.82
N GLN A 165 -30.11 -6.87 -0.19
CA GLN A 165 -30.99 -6.89 0.98
C GLN A 165 -32.01 -8.03 0.92
#